data_AF-A0A2V3J769-F1
#
_entry.id   AF-A0A2V3J769-F1
#
_cell.length_a   1.000
_cell.length_b   1.000
_cell.length_c   1.000
_cell.angle_alpha   90.00
_cell.angle_beta   90.00
_cell.angle_gamma   90.00
#
_symmetry.space_group_name_H-M   'P 1'
#
loop_
_entity.id
_entity.type
_entity.pdbx_description
1 polymer ?
#
loop_
_entity_poly.entity_id
_entity_poly.type
_entity_poly.pdbx_seq_one_letter_code
_entity_poly.pdbx_strand_id
1 'polypeptide(L)'
;DAAKAIALGADGVVLGTTELVALGCVRCGNCESGRGCPRGIATTDPELFGAVEVEWGAQRLVNLYAAWRSELVSILRRLGLQSVKELVGRYDCLSYL
;
A
#
# COMPACT_ATOMS: atom_id res chain seq x y z
N ASP A 1 -7.56 3.97 5.77
CA ASP A 1 -8.31 4.16 4.50
C ASP A 1 -8.87 2.89 3.93
N ALA A 2 -8.09 1.80 3.81
CA ALA A 2 -8.58 0.51 3.35
C ALA A 2 -9.89 0.07 4.04
N ALA A 3 -9.91 0.06 5.38
CA ALA A 3 -11.11 -0.28 6.14
C ALA A 3 -12.32 0.62 5.84
N LYS A 4 -12.11 1.93 5.61
CA LYS A 4 -13.18 2.86 5.26
C LYS A 4 -13.74 2.56 3.86
N ALA A 5 -12.86 2.35 2.88
CA ALA A 5 -13.27 2.00 1.52
C ALA A 5 -14.06 0.68 1.49
N ILE A 6 -13.63 -0.30 2.29
CA ILE A 6 -14.34 -1.57 2.45
C ILE A 6 -15.70 -1.36 3.11
N ALA A 7 -15.77 -0.58 4.20
CA ALA A 7 -17.03 -0.22 4.85
C ALA A 7 -18.01 0.51 3.91
N LEU A 8 -17.51 1.25 2.92
CA LEU A 8 -18.31 1.90 1.88
C LEU A 8 -18.77 0.95 0.76
N GLY A 9 -18.35 -0.32 0.77
CA GLY A 9 -18.84 -1.37 -0.13
C GLY A 9 -17.80 -2.01 -1.03
N ALA A 10 -16.51 -1.66 -0.92
CA ALA A 10 -15.46 -2.35 -1.69
C ALA A 10 -15.14 -3.73 -1.11
N ASP A 11 -14.92 -4.74 -1.96
CA ASP A 11 -14.47 -6.08 -1.52
C ASP A 11 -12.98 -6.12 -1.10
N GLY A 12 -12.20 -5.11 -1.50
CA GLY A 12 -10.78 -5.01 -1.23
C GLY A 12 -10.19 -3.71 -1.76
N VAL A 13 -8.88 -3.53 -1.59
CA VAL A 13 -8.15 -2.35 -2.06
C VAL A 13 -6.84 -2.75 -2.72
N VAL A 14 -6.43 -1.94 -3.70
CA VAL A 14 -5.13 -2.05 -4.36
C VAL A 14 -4.24 -0.90 -3.89
N LEU A 15 -2.99 -1.20 -3.58
CA LEU A 15 -1.99 -0.22 -3.21
C LEU A 15 -1.13 0.09 -4.43
N GLY A 16 -0.52 1.27 -4.42
CA GLY A 16 0.43 1.65 -5.48
C GLY A 16 1.52 2.53 -4.90
N THR A 17 1.21 3.80 -4.62
CA THR A 17 2.22 4.74 -4.09
C THR A 17 2.87 4.24 -2.80
N THR A 18 2.11 3.61 -1.89
CA THR A 18 2.65 3.05 -0.64
C THR A 18 3.71 1.97 -0.89
N GLU A 19 3.52 1.13 -1.90
CA GLU A 19 4.48 0.10 -2.28
C GLU A 19 5.76 0.73 -2.82
N LEU A 20 5.64 1.76 -3.67
CA LEU A 20 6.80 2.53 -4.14
C LEU A 20 7.57 3.16 -2.97
N VAL A 21 6.86 3.70 -1.97
CA VAL A 21 7.49 4.25 -0.75
C VAL A 21 8.19 3.16 0.05
N ALA A 22 7.59 1.97 0.18
CA ALA A 22 8.26 0.83 0.81
C ALA A 22 9.54 0.45 0.07
N LEU A 23 9.55 0.49 -1.26
CA LEU A 23 10.74 0.30 -2.11
C LEU A 23 11.76 1.46 -2.05
N GLY A 24 11.46 2.55 -1.33
CA GLY A 24 12.37 3.67 -1.13
C GLY A 24 12.11 4.89 -2.01
N CYS A 25 10.90 5.04 -2.57
CA CYS A 25 10.50 6.26 -3.27
C CYS A 25 10.55 7.47 -2.33
N VAL A 26 11.28 8.50 -2.76
CA VAL A 26 11.43 9.78 -2.05
C VAL A 26 10.54 10.89 -2.62
N ARG A 27 9.58 10.53 -3.49
CA ARG A 27 8.66 11.48 -4.16
C ARG A 27 9.38 12.60 -4.93
N CYS A 28 10.46 12.24 -5.65
CA CYS A 28 11.27 13.20 -6.41
C CYS A 28 10.57 13.88 -7.59
N GLY A 29 9.48 13.32 -8.12
CA GLY A 29 8.75 13.90 -9.26
C GLY A 29 9.39 13.69 -10.64
N ASN A 30 10.45 12.87 -10.75
CA ASN A 30 11.14 12.61 -12.01
C ASN A 30 10.77 11.24 -12.63
N CYS A 31 9.61 10.67 -12.29
CA CYS A 31 9.25 9.32 -12.74
C CYS A 31 9.10 9.25 -14.26
N GLU A 32 8.68 10.34 -14.89
CA GLU A 32 8.33 10.47 -16.30
C GLU A 32 9.34 11.30 -17.11
N SER A 33 10.41 11.81 -16.49
CA SER A 33 11.30 12.80 -17.09
C SER A 33 12.78 12.49 -16.89
N GLY A 34 13.63 13.06 -17.74
CA GLY A 34 15.08 12.88 -17.69
C GLY A 34 15.49 11.41 -17.77
N ARG A 35 16.33 10.97 -16.84
CA ARG A 35 16.77 9.57 -16.69
C ARG A 35 15.77 8.70 -15.90
N GLY A 36 14.62 9.25 -15.50
CA GLY A 36 13.67 8.58 -14.63
C GLY A 36 14.00 8.67 -13.14
N CYS A 37 13.44 7.77 -12.34
CA CYS A 37 13.60 7.71 -10.90
C CYS A 37 15.05 7.42 -10.49
N PRO A 38 15.70 8.29 -9.69
CA PRO A 38 17.09 8.09 -9.23
C PRO A 38 17.24 6.93 -8.23
N ARG A 39 16.12 6.35 -7.77
CA ARG A 39 16.10 5.16 -6.91
C ARG A 39 15.97 3.85 -7.70
N GLY A 40 15.89 3.92 -9.04
CA GLY A 40 15.77 2.73 -9.90
C GLY A 40 14.39 2.07 -9.93
N ILE A 41 13.35 2.72 -9.37
CA ILE A 41 11.99 2.15 -9.29
C ILE A 41 11.23 2.31 -10.62
N ALA A 42 11.33 3.50 -11.23
CA ALA A 42 10.65 3.85 -12.49
C ALA A 42 11.67 4.51 -13.43
N THR A 43 12.42 3.69 -14.15
CA THR A 43 13.44 4.13 -15.13
C THR A 43 13.71 3.01 -16.14
N THR A 44 14.09 3.39 -17.35
CA THR A 44 14.64 2.49 -18.39
C THR A 44 16.13 2.73 -18.63
N ASP A 45 16.76 3.60 -17.84
CA ASP A 45 18.18 3.91 -17.90
C ASP A 45 18.99 2.70 -17.39
N PRO A 46 19.92 2.14 -18.19
CA PRO A 46 20.63 0.91 -17.83
C PRO A 46 21.57 1.05 -16.62
N GLU A 47 21.98 2.26 -16.26
CA GLU A 47 22.82 2.48 -15.07
C GLU A 47 22.01 2.58 -13.78
N LEU A 48 20.74 2.99 -13.88
CA LEU A 48 19.82 3.10 -12.75
C LEU A 48 18.97 1.83 -12.57
N PHE A 49 18.78 1.08 -13.65
CA PHE A 49 18.09 -0.20 -13.65
C PHE A 49 18.81 -1.20 -12.74
N GLY A 50 18.05 -1.89 -11.89
CA GLY A 50 18.60 -2.85 -10.92
C GLY A 50 19.11 -2.23 -9.61
N ALA A 51 18.98 -0.91 -9.41
CA ALA A 51 19.32 -0.29 -8.13
C ALA A 51 18.44 -0.76 -6.95
N VAL A 52 17.27 -1.34 -7.24
CA VAL A 52 16.44 -2.05 -6.27
C VAL A 52 16.69 -3.55 -6.44
N GLU A 53 17.39 -4.16 -5.49
CA GLU A 53 17.52 -5.62 -5.45
C GLU A 53 16.15 -6.27 -5.21
N VAL A 54 15.84 -7.32 -5.97
CA VAL A 54 14.51 -7.94 -6.01
C VAL A 54 14.15 -8.54 -4.65
N GLU A 55 15.06 -9.29 -4.04
CA GLU A 55 14.85 -9.95 -2.74
C GLU A 55 14.67 -8.91 -1.62
N TRP A 56 15.47 -7.84 -1.66
CA TRP A 56 15.34 -6.72 -0.73
C TRP A 56 13.98 -6.03 -0.88
N GLY A 57 13.59 -5.73 -2.12
CA GLY A 57 12.30 -5.10 -2.43
C GLY A 57 11.12 -5.97 -2.00
N ALA A 58 11.16 -7.26 -2.32
CA ALA A 58 10.13 -8.23 -1.95
C ALA A 58 9.95 -8.32 -0.44
N GLN A 59 11.05 -8.44 0.32
CA GLN A 59 10.98 -8.52 1.78
C GLN A 59 10.36 -7.25 2.39
N ARG A 60 10.61 -6.08 1.80
CA ARG A 60 10.02 -4.81 2.27
C ARG A 60 8.53 -4.72 1.98
N LEU A 61 8.08 -5.19 0.82
CA LEU A 61 6.66 -5.30 0.52
C LEU A 61 5.97 -6.28 1.49
N VAL A 62 6.59 -7.43 1.77
CA VAL A 62 6.07 -8.38 2.78
C VAL A 62 5.92 -7.70 4.14
N ASN A 63 6.93 -6.94 4.58
CA ASN A 63 6.88 -6.22 5.85
C ASN A 63 5.76 -5.16 5.87
N LEU A 64 5.59 -4.40 4.79
CA LEU A 64 4.50 -3.42 4.63
C LEU A 64 3.13 -4.10 4.77
N TYR A 65 2.89 -5.17 4.01
CA TYR A 65 1.62 -5.90 4.03
C TYR A 65 1.35 -6.57 5.38
N ALA A 66 2.38 -7.08 6.06
CA ALA A 66 2.24 -7.64 7.40
C ALA A 66 1.81 -6.59 8.44
N ALA A 67 2.42 -5.40 8.40
CA ALA A 67 2.04 -4.28 9.26
C ALA A 67 0.60 -3.82 8.98
N TRP A 68 0.25 -3.64 7.70
CA TRP A 68 -1.10 -3.26 7.29
C TRP A 68 -2.16 -4.29 7.69
N ARG A 69 -1.86 -5.59 7.55
CA ARG A 69 -2.73 -6.66 8.02
C ARG A 69 -2.97 -6.56 9.52
N SER A 70 -1.93 -6.31 10.31
CA SER A 70 -2.04 -6.15 11.76
C SER A 70 -2.98 -4.99 12.13
N GLU A 71 -2.83 -3.84 11.46
CA GLU A 71 -3.71 -2.69 11.66
C GLU A 71 -5.16 -2.96 11.24
N LEU A 72 -5.36 -3.64 10.10
CA LEU A 72 -6.69 -4.00 9.64
C LEU A 72 -7.39 -4.95 10.63
N VAL A 73 -6.68 -5.97 11.13
CA VAL A 73 -7.19 -6.89 12.16
C VAL A 73 -7.52 -6.13 13.45
N SER A 74 -6.68 -5.18 13.86
CA SER A 74 -6.94 -4.32 15.03
C SER A 74 -8.24 -3.53 14.88
N ILE A 75 -8.47 -2.92 13.71
CA ILE A 75 -9.72 -2.20 13.40
C ILE A 75 -10.92 -3.15 13.45
N LEU A 76 -10.85 -4.31 12.79
CA LEU A 76 -11.94 -5.29 12.79
C LEU A 76 -12.30 -5.74 14.21
N ARG A 77 -11.29 -6.04 15.04
CA ARG A 77 -11.50 -6.40 16.45
C ARG A 77 -12.21 -5.30 17.23
N ARG A 78 -11.84 -4.04 17.03
CA ARG A 78 -12.49 -2.88 17.69
C ARG A 78 -13.94 -2.70 17.24
N LEU A 79 -14.29 -3.15 16.04
CA LEU A 79 -15.66 -3.15 15.52
C LEU A 79 -16.43 -4.44 15.84
N GLY A 80 -15.80 -5.42 16.50
CA GLY A 80 -16.41 -6.71 16.81
C GLY A 80 -16.57 -7.64 15.60
N LEU A 81 -15.88 -7.38 14.49
CA LEU A 81 -15.96 -8.15 13.25
C LEU A 81 -14.85 -9.20 13.18
N GLN A 82 -15.17 -10.38 12.64
CA GLN A 82 -14.22 -11.50 12.54
C GLN A 82 -13.53 -11.58 11.18
N SER A 83 -14.07 -10.91 10.16
CA SER A 83 -13.53 -10.96 8.81
C SER A 83 -13.68 -9.63 8.07
N VAL A 84 -12.84 -9.43 7.05
CA VAL A 84 -12.95 -8.27 6.15
C VAL A 84 -14.29 -8.30 5.41
N LYS A 85 -14.80 -9.49 5.07
CA LYS A 85 -16.08 -9.67 4.39
C LYS A 85 -17.26 -9.09 5.19
N GLU A 86 -17.23 -9.22 6.53
CA GLU A 86 -18.26 -8.64 7.40
C GLU A 86 -18.23 -7.12 7.44
N LEU A 87 -17.11 -6.49 7.08
CA LEU A 87 -17.00 -5.04 7.00
C LEU A 87 -17.59 -4.48 5.71
N VAL A 88 -17.66 -5.26 4.63
CA VAL A 88 -18.12 -4.79 3.32
C VAL A 88 -19.53 -4.19 3.42
N GLY A 89 -19.66 -2.90 3.09
CA GLY A 89 -20.94 -2.20 3.10
C GLY A 89 -21.50 -1.85 4.49
N ARG A 90 -20.73 -2.02 5.57
CA ARG A 90 -21.10 -1.60 6.94
C ARG A 90 -20.95 -0.10 7.13
N TYR A 91 -21.77 0.69 6.43
CA TYR A 91 -21.81 2.14 6.55
C TYR A 91 -22.17 2.61 7.97
N ASP A 92 -22.85 1.77 8.76
CA ASP A 92 -23.15 2.01 10.17
C ASP A 92 -21.89 2.10 11.06
N CYS A 93 -20.75 1.57 10.60
CA CYS A 93 -19.47 1.71 11.28
C CYS A 93 -18.77 3.07 11.00
N LEU A 94 -19.37 3.94 10.19
CA LEU A 94 -18.83 5.23 9.80
C LEU A 94 -19.67 6.37 10.38
N SER A 95 -19.01 7.47 10.75
CA SER A 95 -19.67 8.71 11.15
C SER A 95 -19.02 9.90 10.45
N TYR A 96 -19.82 10.93 10.20
CA TYR A 96 -19.30 12.22 9.78
C TYR A 96 -18.84 12.98 11.04
N LEU A 97 -17.61 13.47 11.01
CA LEU A 97 -17.02 14.26 12.09
C LEU A 97 -17.15 15.75 11.78
#